data_AF-A0A839PU38-F1
#
_entry.id   AF-A0A839PU38-F1
#
_cell.length_a   1.000
_cell.length_b   1.000
_cell.length_c   1.000
_cell.angle_alpha   90.00
_cell.angle_beta   90.00
_cell.angle_gamma   90.00
#
_symmetry.space_group_name_H-M   'P 1'
#
loop_
_entity.id
_entity.type
_entity.pdbx_description
1 polymer ?
#
loop_
_entity_poly.entity_id
_entity_poly.type
_entity_poly.pdbx_seq_one_letter_code
_entity_poly.pdbx_strand_id
1 'polypeptide(L)'
;MEHPFEQTVRDHGDVVLRVCRAVVGPADADDAWSETFLAALKAWPTLPDDTNVRAWLVTVAHRKAVDVTRTRARRAVPVDELPDRPGRPDEQPHTALPDDALWSALARLPPKQRACVAYHHVAGLPHADVAAVVGGTPAAARRAAADGIAALRATYPTEGG
;
A
#
# COMPACT_ATOMS: atom_id res chain seq x y z
N MET A 1 -10.61 -9.17 -23.98
CA MET A 1 -11.01 -8.67 -22.66
C MET A 1 -12.48 -8.37 -22.66
N GLU A 2 -13.21 -9.02 -21.74
CA GLU A 2 -14.68 -9.03 -21.73
C GLU A 2 -15.31 -7.81 -21.04
N HIS A 3 -14.53 -7.00 -20.31
CA HIS A 3 -15.03 -5.87 -19.52
C HIS A 3 -14.41 -4.51 -19.91
N PRO A 4 -15.19 -3.42 -19.97
CA PRO A 4 -14.67 -2.07 -20.11
C PRO A 4 -13.75 -1.68 -18.94
N PHE A 5 -12.69 -0.92 -19.21
CA PHE A 5 -11.76 -0.47 -18.17
C PHE A 5 -12.45 0.30 -17.03
N GLU A 6 -13.46 1.10 -17.34
CA GLU A 6 -14.26 1.82 -16.32
C GLU A 6 -14.87 0.89 -15.29
N GLN A 7 -15.29 -0.32 -15.69
CA GLN A 7 -15.85 -1.31 -14.77
C GLN A 7 -14.76 -1.81 -13.81
N THR A 8 -13.56 -2.07 -14.31
CA THR A 8 -12.39 -2.42 -13.50
C THR A 8 -12.06 -1.35 -12.46
N VAL A 9 -12.16 -0.06 -12.82
CA VAL A 9 -11.96 1.04 -11.87
C VAL A 9 -13.05 1.02 -10.78
N ARG A 10 -14.31 0.82 -11.16
CA ARG A 10 -15.43 0.71 -10.19
C ARG A 10 -15.25 -0.46 -9.23
N ASP A 11 -14.85 -1.62 -9.74
CA ASP A 11 -14.79 -2.86 -8.96
C ASP A 11 -13.57 -2.94 -8.03
N HIS A 12 -12.50 -2.21 -8.35
CA HIS A 12 -11.21 -2.34 -7.66
C HIS A 12 -10.66 -1.02 -7.12
N GLY A 13 -11.24 0.13 -7.46
CA GLY A 13 -10.77 1.45 -7.08
C GLY A 13 -10.54 1.59 -5.57
N ASP A 14 -11.55 1.27 -4.77
CA ASP A 14 -11.48 1.40 -3.31
C ASP A 14 -10.43 0.48 -2.70
N VAL A 15 -10.33 -0.76 -3.18
CA VAL A 15 -9.34 -1.73 -2.69
C VAL A 15 -7.93 -1.26 -3.00
N VAL A 16 -7.68 -0.82 -4.23
CA VAL A 16 -6.38 -0.29 -4.64
C VAL A 16 -6.03 0.95 -3.82
N LEU A 17 -6.99 1.84 -3.53
CA LEU A 17 -6.75 3.04 -2.74
C LEU A 17 -6.34 2.69 -1.30
N ARG A 18 -7.03 1.73 -0.67
CA ARG A 18 -6.66 1.24 0.66
C ARG A 18 -5.28 0.59 0.67
N VAL A 19 -4.92 -0.13 -0.40
CA VAL A 19 -3.57 -0.68 -0.57
C VAL A 19 -2.53 0.44 -0.69
N CYS A 20 -2.79 1.47 -1.50
CA CYS A 20 -1.91 2.63 -1.63
C CYS A 20 -1.71 3.31 -0.25
N ARG A 21 -2.79 3.57 0.50
CA ARG A 21 -2.72 4.12 1.87
C ARG A 21 -1.87 3.26 2.79
N ALA A 22 -2.04 1.94 2.74
CA ALA A 22 -1.27 1.01 3.56
C ALA A 22 0.23 1.00 3.23
N VAL A 23 0.62 1.24 1.97
CA VAL A 23 2.01 1.08 1.53
C VAL A 23 2.78 2.41 1.48
N VAL A 24 2.18 3.49 0.99
CA VAL A 24 2.83 4.80 0.83
C VAL A 24 2.38 5.86 1.85
N GLY A 25 1.31 5.57 2.60
CA GLY A 25 0.68 6.50 3.54
C GLY A 25 -0.38 7.39 2.87
N PRO A 26 -1.21 8.10 3.67
CA PRO A 26 -2.37 8.84 3.17
C PRO A 26 -1.99 9.97 2.21
N ALA A 27 -0.87 10.67 2.46
CA ALA A 27 -0.44 11.83 1.67
C ALA A 27 -0.12 11.50 0.20
N ASP A 28 0.35 10.29 -0.09
CA ASP A 28 0.71 9.86 -1.46
C ASP A 28 -0.31 8.89 -2.07
N ALA A 29 -1.36 8.53 -1.32
CA ALA A 29 -2.21 7.42 -1.71
C ALA A 29 -3.01 7.71 -2.98
N ASP A 30 -3.57 8.92 -3.09
CA ASP A 30 -4.39 9.32 -4.24
C ASP A 30 -3.56 9.44 -5.51
N ASP A 31 -2.33 9.93 -5.41
CA ASP A 31 -1.36 9.99 -6.50
C ASP A 31 -0.94 8.58 -6.94
N ALA A 32 -0.58 7.71 -5.99
CA ALA A 32 -0.21 6.33 -6.28
C ALA A 32 -1.38 5.55 -6.91
N TRP A 33 -2.61 5.81 -6.46
CA TRP A 33 -3.84 5.25 -7.04
C TRP A 33 -4.02 5.71 -8.49
N SER A 34 -3.91 7.03 -8.73
CA SER A 34 -4.05 7.62 -10.06
C SER A 34 -3.01 7.08 -11.02
N GLU A 35 -1.74 7.03 -10.61
CA GLU A 35 -0.66 6.44 -11.39
C GLU A 35 -0.87 4.95 -11.69
N THR A 36 -1.46 4.21 -10.75
CA THR A 36 -1.77 2.80 -10.92
C THR A 36 -2.81 2.62 -12.02
N PHE A 37 -3.92 3.35 -11.96
CA PHE A 37 -4.98 3.22 -12.97
C PHE A 37 -4.59 3.84 -14.32
N LEU A 38 -3.77 4.89 -14.36
CA LEU A 38 -3.21 5.40 -15.62
C LEU A 38 -2.28 4.39 -16.29
N ALA A 39 -1.44 3.70 -15.51
CA ALA A 39 -0.60 2.63 -16.04
C ALA A 39 -1.45 1.43 -16.48
N ALA A 40 -2.48 1.09 -15.71
CA ALA A 40 -3.40 0.01 -16.03
C ALA A 40 -4.18 0.28 -17.32
N LEU A 41 -4.69 1.50 -17.52
CA LEU A 41 -5.41 1.91 -18.73
C LEU A 41 -4.55 1.71 -19.99
N LYS A 42 -3.26 2.06 -19.92
CA LYS A 42 -2.32 1.88 -21.05
C LYS A 42 -2.07 0.41 -21.39
N ALA A 43 -1.97 -0.43 -20.37
CA ALA A 43 -1.73 -1.87 -20.53
C ALA A 43 -3.01 -2.67 -20.82
N TRP A 44 -4.18 -2.09 -20.53
CA TRP A 44 -5.48 -2.73 -20.66
C TRP A 44 -5.63 -3.43 -22.00
N PRO A 45 -5.48 -2.77 -23.19
CA PRO A 45 -5.82 -3.38 -24.48
C PRO A 45 -5.08 -4.70 -24.80
N THR A 46 -3.94 -4.94 -24.14
CA THR A 46 -3.08 -6.12 -24.34
C THR A 46 -3.11 -7.09 -23.16
N LEU A 47 -3.94 -6.83 -22.14
CA LEU A 47 -4.03 -7.67 -20.95
C LEU A 47 -4.72 -8.99 -21.31
N PRO A 48 -4.14 -10.16 -20.99
CA PRO A 48 -4.79 -11.45 -21.23
C PRO A 48 -6.12 -11.58 -20.48
N ASP A 49 -7.09 -12.25 -21.12
CA ASP A 49 -8.47 -12.35 -20.61
C ASP A 49 -8.59 -13.22 -19.35
N ASP A 50 -7.66 -14.14 -19.13
CA ASP A 50 -7.56 -15.00 -17.95
C ASP A 50 -6.79 -14.36 -16.78
N THR A 51 -6.39 -13.09 -16.92
CA THR A 51 -5.66 -12.39 -15.86
C THR A 51 -6.51 -12.21 -14.62
N ASN A 52 -5.97 -12.57 -13.45
CA ASN A 52 -6.49 -12.09 -12.18
C ASN A 52 -6.26 -10.58 -12.05
N VAL A 53 -7.24 -9.79 -12.49
CA VAL A 53 -7.16 -8.32 -12.58
C VAL A 53 -6.80 -7.69 -11.23
N ARG A 54 -7.35 -8.21 -10.13
CA ARG A 54 -7.05 -7.72 -8.78
C ARG A 54 -5.59 -7.91 -8.42
N ALA A 55 -5.04 -9.12 -8.59
CA ALA A 55 -3.62 -9.40 -8.32
C ALA A 55 -2.70 -8.57 -9.21
N TRP A 56 -3.08 -8.40 -10.47
CA TRP A 56 -2.36 -7.57 -11.43
C TRP A 56 -2.36 -6.09 -11.03
N LEU A 57 -3.51 -5.51 -10.66
CA LEU A 57 -3.59 -4.12 -10.18
C LEU A 57 -2.74 -3.89 -8.92
N VAL A 58 -2.76 -4.83 -7.97
CA VAL A 58 -1.89 -4.78 -6.79
C VAL A 58 -0.41 -4.84 -7.16
N THR A 59 -0.06 -5.61 -8.20
CA THR A 59 1.31 -5.64 -8.74
C THR A 59 1.72 -4.28 -9.31
N VAL A 60 0.83 -3.64 -10.07
CA VAL A 60 1.07 -2.29 -10.61
C VAL A 60 1.22 -1.28 -9.48
N ALA A 61 0.31 -1.28 -8.51
CA ALA A 61 0.36 -0.42 -7.33
C ALA A 61 1.65 -0.62 -6.51
N HIS A 62 2.09 -1.86 -6.35
CA HIS A 62 3.36 -2.17 -5.66
C HIS A 62 4.55 -1.50 -6.34
N ARG A 63 4.66 -1.61 -7.67
CA ARG A 63 5.75 -1.00 -8.45
C ARG A 63 5.75 0.51 -8.27
N LYS A 64 4.57 1.14 -8.34
CA LYS A 64 4.41 2.59 -8.11
C LYS A 64 4.83 3.00 -6.70
N ALA A 65 4.41 2.25 -5.69
CA ALA A 65 4.79 2.51 -4.31
C ALA A 65 6.30 2.39 -4.06
N VAL A 66 6.97 1.41 -4.69
CA VAL A 66 8.43 1.26 -4.63
C VAL A 66 9.14 2.45 -5.26
N ASP A 67 8.63 2.97 -6.39
CA ASP A 67 9.20 4.13 -7.05
C ASP A 67 9.05 5.43 -6.24
N VAL A 68 7.89 5.63 -5.62
CA VAL A 68 7.62 6.77 -4.73
C VAL A 68 8.55 6.74 -3.51
N THR A 69 8.63 5.61 -2.82
CA THR A 69 9.51 5.45 -1.64
C THR A 69 10.98 5.62 -1.99
N ARG A 70 11.44 5.08 -3.13
CA ARG A 70 12.81 5.27 -3.63
C ARG A 70 13.10 6.74 -3.97
N THR A 71 12.14 7.45 -4.53
CA THR A 71 12.29 8.87 -4.88
C THR A 71 12.34 9.76 -3.65
N ARG A 72 11.50 9.51 -2.64
CA ARG A 72 11.57 10.17 -1.33
C ARG A 72 12.94 9.98 -0.67
N ALA A 73 13.45 8.75 -0.63
CA ALA A 73 14.75 8.45 -0.04
C ALA A 73 15.90 9.18 -0.76
N ARG A 74 15.86 9.30 -2.10
CA ARG A 74 16.88 10.04 -2.87
C ARG A 74 16.80 11.55 -2.72
N ARG A 75 15.61 12.11 -2.49
CA ARG A 75 15.43 13.56 -2.25
C ARG A 75 15.89 13.98 -0.85
N ALA A 76 15.91 13.05 0.10
CA ALA A 76 16.48 13.22 1.43
C ALA A 76 18.03 13.13 1.41
N VAL A 77 18.70 13.88 0.51
CA VAL A 77 20.16 14.06 0.58
C VAL A 77 20.47 14.80 1.90
N PRO A 78 21.48 14.36 2.68
CA PRO A 78 21.85 15.07 3.90
C PRO A 78 22.46 16.42 3.51
N VAL A 79 21.73 17.50 3.78
CA VAL A 79 22.36 18.80 3.93
C VAL A 79 22.91 18.82 5.36
N ASP A 80 24.16 19.27 5.54
CA ASP A 80 24.85 19.36 6.84
C ASP A 80 24.27 20.47 7.75
N GLU A 81 23.14 21.03 7.35
CA GLU A 81 22.17 21.66 8.22
C GLU A 81 20.97 20.71 8.28
N LEU A 82 20.77 20.10 9.45
CA LEU A 82 19.51 19.47 9.79
C LEU A 82 18.41 20.47 9.40
N PRO A 83 17.56 20.20 8.39
CA PRO A 83 16.37 21.01 8.24
C PRO A 83 15.64 20.81 9.56
N ASP A 84 15.39 21.91 10.27
CA ASP A 84 14.49 21.94 11.41
C ASP A 84 13.33 20.99 11.08
N ARG A 85 13.11 20.03 11.98
CA ARG A 85 12.06 19.02 11.93
C ARG A 85 10.92 19.55 11.07
N PRO A 86 10.47 18.86 9.99
CA PRO A 86 9.23 19.26 9.35
C PRO A 86 8.21 19.36 10.47
N GLY A 87 7.69 20.58 10.65
CA GLY A 87 7.07 21.04 11.87
C GLY A 87 6.16 19.96 12.42
N ARG A 88 6.23 19.77 13.75
CA ARG A 88 5.13 19.23 14.52
C ARG A 88 3.87 19.86 13.91
N PRO A 89 3.02 19.11 13.17
CA PRO A 89 1.76 19.69 12.73
C PRO A 89 1.12 20.16 14.02
N ASP A 90 0.68 21.41 14.04
CA ASP A 90 0.01 22.00 15.19
C ASP A 90 -0.81 20.94 15.93
N GLU A 91 -0.63 20.87 17.24
CA GLU A 91 -1.56 20.23 18.15
C GLU A 91 -2.90 21.00 18.09
N GLN A 92 -3.54 20.97 16.93
CA GLN A 92 -4.97 20.97 16.88
C GLN A 92 -5.35 19.55 17.33
N PRO A 93 -6.23 19.39 18.33
CA PRO A 93 -6.83 18.10 18.61
C PRO A 93 -7.77 17.77 17.45
N HIS A 94 -7.20 17.44 16.30
CA HIS A 94 -7.89 16.64 15.31
C HIS A 94 -8.08 15.31 16.00
N THR A 95 -9.32 15.06 16.43
CA THR A 95 -9.81 13.72 16.68
C THR A 95 -9.38 12.90 15.47
N ALA A 96 -8.29 12.13 15.59
CA ALA A 96 -7.77 11.35 14.49
C ALA A 96 -8.93 10.48 14.02
N LEU A 97 -9.27 10.56 12.73
CA LEU A 97 -10.22 9.61 12.17
C LEU A 97 -9.69 8.21 12.52
N PRO A 98 -10.54 7.23 12.86
CA PRO A 98 -10.11 5.90 13.32
C PRO A 98 -9.01 5.26 12.43
N ASP A 99 -9.07 5.58 11.13
CA ASP A 99 -8.16 5.10 10.09
C ASP A 99 -6.74 5.72 10.14
N ASP A 100 -6.56 6.95 10.62
CA ASP A 100 -5.23 7.61 10.63
C ASP A 100 -4.23 6.94 11.58
N ALA A 101 -4.74 6.44 12.73
CA ALA A 101 -3.93 5.66 13.65
C ALA A 101 -3.51 4.32 13.03
N LEU A 102 -4.37 3.71 12.20
CA LEU A 102 -4.10 2.43 11.53
C LEU A 102 -3.03 2.60 10.46
N TRP A 103 -3.16 3.62 9.61
CA TRP A 103 -2.15 3.93 8.59
C TRP A 103 -0.81 4.27 9.23
N SER A 104 -0.83 5.01 10.34
CA SER A 104 0.37 5.32 11.13
C SER A 104 1.00 4.07 11.77
N ALA A 105 0.20 3.09 12.21
CA ALA A 105 0.71 1.82 12.71
C ALA A 105 1.30 0.95 11.60
N LEU A 106 0.63 0.87 10.44
CA LEU A 106 1.13 0.18 9.25
C LEU A 106 2.45 0.78 8.77
N ALA A 107 2.58 2.11 8.77
CA ALA A 107 3.80 2.80 8.35
C ALA A 107 5.03 2.44 9.20
N ARG A 108 4.84 2.05 10.46
CA ARG A 108 5.90 1.62 11.39
C ARG A 108 6.37 0.18 11.16
N LEU A 109 5.64 -0.62 10.39
CA LEU A 109 6.06 -1.99 10.07
C LEU A 109 7.25 -2.00 9.10
N PRO A 110 8.14 -3.01 9.19
CA PRO A 110 9.10 -3.30 8.14
C PRO A 110 8.43 -3.38 6.76
N PRO A 111 9.04 -2.84 5.68
CA PRO A 111 8.38 -2.70 4.38
C PRO A 111 7.78 -4.01 3.84
N LYS A 112 8.47 -5.14 4.03
CA LYS A 112 7.99 -6.45 3.59
C LYS A 112 6.76 -6.92 4.39
N GLN A 113 6.75 -6.72 5.70
CA GLN A 113 5.59 -7.06 6.55
C GLN A 113 4.39 -6.19 6.17
N ARG A 114 4.60 -4.87 6.04
CA ARG A 114 3.58 -3.91 5.59
C ARG A 114 2.94 -4.31 4.27
N ALA A 115 3.77 -4.61 3.26
CA ALA A 115 3.28 -5.05 1.95
C ALA A 115 2.51 -6.38 2.03
N CYS A 116 3.03 -7.36 2.78
CA CYS A 116 2.34 -8.65 2.93
C CYS A 116 1.00 -8.50 3.66
N VAL A 117 0.92 -7.65 4.68
CA VAL A 117 -0.34 -7.33 5.38
C VAL A 117 -1.31 -6.63 4.44
N ALA A 118 -0.87 -5.60 3.72
CA ALA A 118 -1.71 -4.87 2.78
C ALA A 118 -2.27 -5.79 1.68
N TYR A 119 -1.43 -6.57 1.02
CA TYR A 119 -1.88 -7.35 -0.12
C TYR A 119 -2.71 -8.57 0.30
N HIS A 120 -2.40 -9.18 1.44
CA HIS A 120 -3.20 -10.32 1.91
C HIS A 120 -4.51 -9.88 2.56
N HIS A 121 -4.46 -8.97 3.53
CA HIS A 121 -5.64 -8.64 4.36
C HIS A 121 -6.49 -7.51 3.78
N VAL A 122 -5.89 -6.54 3.08
CA VAL A 122 -6.65 -5.42 2.48
C VAL A 122 -7.06 -5.77 1.06
N ALA A 123 -6.15 -6.30 0.25
CA ALA A 123 -6.47 -6.66 -1.13
C ALA A 123 -7.10 -8.05 -1.27
N GLY A 124 -7.02 -8.92 -0.26
CA GLY A 124 -7.59 -10.26 -0.30
C GLY A 124 -6.81 -11.25 -1.16
N LEU A 125 -5.54 -10.99 -1.46
CA LEU A 125 -4.75 -11.88 -2.29
C LEU A 125 -4.30 -13.14 -1.52
N PRO A 126 -4.29 -14.32 -2.15
CA PRO A 126 -3.68 -15.50 -1.57
C PRO A 126 -2.16 -15.28 -1.41
N HIS A 127 -1.54 -15.97 -0.44
CA HIS A 127 -0.10 -15.81 -0.17
C HIS A 127 0.79 -16.13 -1.37
N ALA A 128 0.33 -16.96 -2.31
CA ALA A 128 1.04 -17.23 -3.56
C ALA A 128 1.15 -15.97 -4.42
N ASP A 129 0.05 -15.27 -4.64
CA ASP A 129 0.01 -14.00 -5.38
C ASP A 129 0.81 -12.92 -4.65
N VAL A 130 0.67 -12.83 -3.33
CA VAL A 130 1.47 -11.89 -2.52
C VAL A 130 2.97 -12.16 -2.72
N ALA A 131 3.41 -13.42 -2.68
CA ALA A 131 4.81 -13.79 -2.89
C ALA A 131 5.29 -13.46 -4.31
N ALA A 132 4.44 -13.62 -5.33
CA ALA A 132 4.75 -13.21 -6.69
C ALA A 132 4.94 -11.69 -6.82
N VAL A 133 4.18 -10.90 -6.04
CA VAL A 133 4.30 -9.42 -6.02
C VAL A 133 5.54 -8.96 -5.25
N VAL A 134 5.74 -9.44 -4.01
CA VAL A 134 6.79 -8.93 -3.11
C VAL A 134 8.13 -9.64 -3.24
N GLY A 135 8.17 -10.76 -3.96
CA GLY A 135 9.32 -11.65 -4.08
C GLY A 135 9.48 -12.62 -2.91
N GLY A 136 9.85 -13.86 -3.25
CA GLY A 136 10.12 -14.95 -2.30
C GLY A 136 9.11 -16.08 -2.41
N THR A 137 8.87 -16.78 -1.30
CA THR A 137 7.98 -17.96 -1.26
C THR A 137 6.64 -17.64 -0.58
N PRO A 138 5.56 -18.39 -0.87
CA PRO A 138 4.28 -18.23 -0.19
C PRO A 138 4.39 -18.38 1.34
N ALA A 139 5.26 -19.28 1.81
CA ALA A 139 5.54 -19.47 3.23
C ALA A 139 6.18 -18.23 3.88
N ALA A 140 7.14 -17.59 3.19
CA ALA A 140 7.76 -16.36 3.66
C ALA A 140 6.77 -15.18 3.67
N ALA A 141 5.90 -15.08 2.65
CA ALA A 141 4.85 -14.06 2.59
C ALA A 141 3.82 -14.24 3.73
N ARG A 142 3.38 -15.49 3.99
CA ARG A 142 2.51 -15.82 5.12
C ARG A 142 3.14 -15.44 6.46
N ARG A 143 4.43 -15.79 6.65
CA ARG A 143 5.14 -15.48 7.88
C ARG A 143 5.25 -13.96 8.08
N ALA A 144 5.64 -13.22 7.05
CA ALA A 144 5.74 -11.76 7.12
C ALA A 144 4.39 -11.08 7.39
N ALA A 145 3.29 -11.58 6.81
CA ALA A 145 1.95 -11.10 7.12
C ALA A 145 1.58 -11.36 8.58
N ALA A 146 1.83 -12.58 9.09
CA ALA A 146 1.54 -12.94 10.47
C ALA A 146 2.35 -12.10 11.47
N ASP A 147 3.64 -11.90 11.22
CA ASP A 147 4.51 -11.05 12.04
C ASP A 147 4.01 -9.59 12.04
N GLY A 148 3.59 -9.09 10.87
CA GLY A 148 3.01 -7.75 10.73
C GLY A 148 1.70 -7.58 11.52
N ILE A 149 0.78 -8.56 11.44
CA ILE A 149 -0.45 -8.55 12.25
C ILE A 149 -0.15 -8.61 13.75
N ALA A 150 0.82 -9.42 14.17
CA ALA A 150 1.23 -9.49 15.58
C ALA A 150 1.78 -8.14 16.07
N ALA A 151 2.62 -7.48 15.27
CA ALA A 151 3.14 -6.16 15.57
C ALA A 151 2.03 -5.09 15.63
N LEU A 152 1.06 -5.11 14.71
CA LEU A 152 -0.10 -4.20 14.74
C LEU A 152 -0.93 -4.42 16.00
N ARG A 153 -1.22 -5.66 16.39
CA ARG A 153 -1.96 -5.96 17.63
C ARG A 153 -1.25 -5.43 18.88
N ALA A 154 0.07 -5.41 18.89
CA ALA A 154 0.85 -4.89 20.02
C ALA A 154 0.95 -3.35 20.05
N THR A 155 0.77 -2.68 18.90
CA THR A 155 1.10 -1.24 18.75
C THR A 155 -0.08 -0.37 18.33
N TYR A 156 -1.18 -0.96 17.86
CA TYR A 156 -2.41 -0.29 17.52
C TYR A 156 -3.36 -0.40 18.73
N PRO A 157 -3.63 0.71 19.45
CA PRO A 157 -4.58 0.69 20.54
C PRO A 157 -5.94 0.27 19.96
N THR A 158 -6.42 -0.88 20.39
CA THR A 158 -7.81 -1.27 20.09
C THR A 158 -8.65 -0.45 21.05
N GLU A 159 -9.35 0.59 20.56
CA GLU A 159 -10.35 1.25 21.39
C GLU A 159 -11.40 0.21 21.80
N GLY A 160 -11.50 -0.07 23.11
CA GLY A 160 -12.38 -1.11 23.61
C GLY A 160 -12.10 -1.59 25.02
N GLY A 161 -12.11 -0.64 25.97
CA GLY A 161 -12.55 -0.83 27.35
C GLY A 161 -13.52 0.28 27.68
#